data_AF-A0AAT9FZN1-F1
#
_entry.id   AF-A0AAT9FZN1-F1
#
_cell.length_a   1.000
_cell.length_b   1.000
_cell.length_c   1.000
_cell.angle_alpha   90.00
_cell.angle_beta   90.00
_cell.angle_gamma   90.00
#
_symmetry.space_group_name_H-M   'P 1'
#
loop_
_entity.id
_entity.type
_entity.pdbx_description
1 polymer ?
#
loop_
_entity_poly.entity_id
_entity_poly.type
_entity_poly.pdbx_seq_one_letter_code
_entity_poly.pdbx_strand_id
1 'polypeptide(L)'
;MKNLLDWLSRALDLSDTRGASALQDKFVTVSSVANAGHDQLFAIYKDLLPFIRTQVVGDFTAARVNDSAWADGKLVLEETVLNSLEKQAEDLVAAVQ
;
A
#
# COMPACT_ATOMS: atom_id res chain seq x y z
N MET A 1 -8.46 -8.00 -0.74
CA MET A 1 -7.31 -7.55 0.07
C MET A 1 -7.48 -7.82 1.57
N LYS A 2 -8.48 -7.26 2.26
CA LYS A 2 -8.66 -7.43 3.73
C LYS A 2 -8.59 -8.89 4.22
N ASN A 3 -9.32 -9.81 3.59
CA ASN A 3 -9.29 -11.23 3.93
C ASN A 3 -7.88 -11.86 3.82
N LEU A 4 -7.05 -11.38 2.88
CA LEU A 4 -5.66 -11.85 2.76
C LEU A 4 -4.83 -11.36 3.95
N LEU A 5 -4.98 -10.10 4.35
CA LEU A 5 -4.30 -9.55 5.54
C LEU A 5 -4.75 -10.26 6.83
N ASP A 6 -6.00 -10.70 6.89
CA ASP A 6 -6.50 -11.47 8.04
C ASP A 6 -5.74 -12.78 8.23
N TRP A 7 -5.45 -13.48 7.13
CA TRP A 7 -4.63 -14.70 7.16
C TRP A 7 -3.14 -14.41 7.37
N LEU A 8 -2.56 -13.47 6.62
CA LEU A 8 -1.13 -13.15 6.72
C LEU A 8 -0.74 -12.56 8.08
N SER A 9 -1.69 -11.94 8.80
CA SER A 9 -1.47 -11.39 10.14
C SER A 9 -1.56 -12.43 11.26
N ARG A 10 -1.89 -13.70 10.98
CA ARG A 10 -1.87 -14.77 11.99
C ARG A 10 -0.43 -15.12 12.38
N ALA A 11 -0.22 -15.48 13.63
CA ALA A 11 1.07 -15.93 14.13
C ALA A 11 1.57 -17.16 13.35
N LEU A 12 2.87 -17.21 13.08
CA LEU A 12 3.51 -18.33 12.38
C LEU A 12 3.60 -19.58 13.27
N ASP A 13 3.85 -19.39 14.55
CA ASP A 13 3.84 -20.47 15.54
C ASP A 13 2.41 -20.76 15.99
N LEU A 14 1.92 -21.96 15.65
CA LEU A 14 0.56 -22.39 16.00
C LEU A 14 0.39 -22.62 17.52
N SER A 15 1.48 -22.81 18.25
CA SER A 15 1.48 -22.97 19.71
C SER A 15 1.53 -21.64 20.47
N ASP A 16 1.88 -20.53 19.80
CA ASP A 16 1.87 -19.18 20.35
C ASP A 16 1.04 -18.22 19.49
N THR A 17 -0.24 -18.07 19.85
CA THR A 17 -1.19 -17.19 19.15
C THR A 17 -0.88 -15.70 19.29
N ARG A 18 0.08 -15.29 20.12
CA ARG A 18 0.52 -13.90 20.30
C ARG A 18 1.84 -13.58 19.59
N GLY A 19 2.46 -14.61 19.02
CA GLY A 19 3.74 -14.53 18.32
C GLY A 19 3.71 -13.71 17.03
N ALA A 20 4.87 -13.58 16.39
CA ALA A 20 5.03 -12.85 15.14
C ALA A 20 4.30 -13.54 13.97
N SER A 21 3.74 -12.73 13.07
CA SER A 21 3.16 -13.18 11.80
C SER A 21 4.16 -13.05 10.66
N ALA A 22 3.77 -13.46 9.45
CA ALA A 22 4.58 -13.24 8.25
C ALA A 22 4.78 -11.75 7.91
N LEU A 23 3.93 -10.87 8.47
CA LEU A 23 3.95 -9.42 8.24
C LEU A 23 4.83 -8.65 9.22
N GLN A 24 5.34 -9.31 10.26
CA GLN A 24 6.18 -8.69 11.28
C GLN A 24 7.34 -7.92 10.65
N ASP A 25 7.38 -6.62 10.93
CA ASP A 25 8.40 -5.66 10.49
C ASP A 25 8.61 -5.55 8.97
N LYS A 26 7.62 -5.99 8.17
CA LYS A 26 7.68 -5.82 6.72
C LYS A 26 7.51 -4.35 6.34
N PHE A 27 8.45 -3.82 5.58
CA PHE A 27 8.30 -2.53 4.91
C PHE A 27 7.18 -2.60 3.87
N VAL A 28 6.26 -1.64 3.90
CA VAL A 28 5.09 -1.59 3.02
C VAL A 28 4.77 -0.15 2.64
N THR A 29 4.27 0.05 1.43
CA THR A 29 3.67 1.31 0.98
C THR A 29 2.45 1.00 0.11
N VAL A 30 1.62 2.00 -0.17
CA VAL A 30 0.36 1.82 -0.92
C VAL A 30 0.25 2.87 -2.03
N SER A 31 -0.10 2.44 -3.24
CA SER A 31 -0.49 3.31 -4.34
C SER A 31 -1.90 2.92 -4.79
N SER A 32 -2.70 3.88 -5.24
CA SER A 32 -4.11 3.66 -5.60
C SER A 32 -4.49 4.38 -6.89
N VAL A 33 -5.20 3.69 -7.78
CA VAL A 33 -5.82 4.27 -8.97
C VAL A 33 -7.34 4.31 -8.74
N ALA A 34 -7.88 5.51 -8.55
CA ALA A 34 -9.31 5.76 -8.36
C ALA A 34 -9.64 7.23 -8.69
N ASN A 35 -10.89 7.51 -9.07
CA ASN A 35 -11.28 8.89 -9.40
C ASN A 35 -11.67 9.70 -8.15
N ALA A 36 -11.98 9.04 -7.04
CA ALA A 36 -12.34 9.65 -5.76
C ALA A 36 -12.04 8.69 -4.59
N GLY A 37 -12.11 9.20 -3.36
CA GLY A 37 -12.04 8.38 -2.13
C GLY A 37 -10.63 8.04 -1.63
N HIS A 38 -9.58 8.62 -2.21
CA HIS A 38 -8.19 8.37 -1.81
C HIS A 38 -7.92 8.65 -0.34
N ASP A 39 -8.40 9.77 0.20
CA ASP A 39 -8.18 10.13 1.60
C ASP A 39 -8.75 9.09 2.57
N GLN A 40 -9.99 8.65 2.31
CA GLN A 40 -10.63 7.60 3.11
C GLN A 40 -9.89 6.27 2.98
N LEU A 41 -9.50 5.90 1.75
CA LEU A 41 -8.77 4.65 1.48
C LEU A 41 -7.41 4.65 2.18
N PHE A 42 -6.66 5.74 2.09
CA PHE A 42 -5.34 5.85 2.71
C PHE A 42 -5.41 5.95 4.23
N ALA A 43 -6.43 6.59 4.80
CA ALA A 43 -6.66 6.56 6.25
C ALA A 43 -6.82 5.12 6.75
N ILE A 44 -7.65 4.31 6.08
CA ILE A 44 -7.86 2.90 6.44
C ILE A 44 -6.53 2.11 6.40
N TYR A 45 -5.71 2.29 5.38
CA TYR A 45 -4.42 1.59 5.29
C TYR A 45 -3.39 2.11 6.29
N LYS A 46 -3.33 3.42 6.52
CA LYS A 46 -2.43 4.03 7.52
C LYS A 46 -2.77 3.57 8.94
N ASP A 47 -4.04 3.28 9.22
CA ASP A 47 -4.44 2.69 10.51
C ASP A 47 -4.16 1.18 10.56
N LEU A 48 -4.53 0.44 9.52
CA LEU A 48 -4.46 -1.03 9.52
C LEU A 48 -3.03 -1.57 9.47
N LEU A 49 -2.17 -1.00 8.62
CA LEU A 49 -0.85 -1.57 8.33
C LEU A 49 0.09 -1.56 9.56
N PRO A 50 0.22 -0.45 10.32
CA PRO A 50 0.98 -0.46 11.56
C PRO A 50 0.34 -1.37 12.62
N PHE A 51 -1.00 -1.42 12.68
CA PHE A 51 -1.72 -2.28 13.63
C PHE A 51 -1.37 -3.76 13.46
N ILE A 52 -1.17 -4.23 12.23
CA ILE A 52 -0.71 -5.60 11.92
C ILE A 52 0.82 -5.74 11.87
N ARG A 53 1.54 -4.80 12.50
CA ARG A 53 3.00 -4.81 12.73
C ARG A 53 3.86 -4.73 11.47
N THR A 54 3.38 -4.04 10.44
CA THR A 54 4.22 -3.64 9.30
C THR A 54 4.84 -2.26 9.53
N GLN A 55 5.86 -1.92 8.74
CA GLN A 55 6.53 -0.63 8.76
C GLN A 55 6.11 0.16 7.51
N VAL A 56 5.22 1.15 7.68
CA VAL A 56 4.73 1.97 6.57
C VAL A 56 5.83 2.94 6.12
N VAL A 57 6.09 2.99 4.81
CA VAL A 57 7.16 3.79 4.22
C VAL A 57 6.61 4.86 3.29
N GLY A 58 7.08 6.10 3.51
CA GLY A 58 6.84 7.25 2.65
C GLY A 58 5.38 7.67 2.59
N ASP A 59 5.11 8.61 1.67
CA ASP A 59 3.75 9.01 1.32
C ASP A 59 3.13 8.04 0.30
N PHE A 60 1.80 7.92 0.35
CA PHE A 60 1.04 7.10 -0.58
C PHE A 60 0.70 7.88 -1.85
N THR A 61 0.84 7.23 -3.01
CA THR A 61 0.55 7.86 -4.31
C THR A 61 -0.88 7.58 -4.77
N ALA A 62 -1.61 8.65 -5.07
CA ALA A 62 -2.94 8.59 -5.68
C ALA A 62 -2.88 8.95 -7.17
N ALA A 63 -3.55 8.14 -7.99
CA ALA A 63 -3.73 8.37 -9.41
C ALA A 63 -5.22 8.36 -9.76
N ARG A 64 -5.61 9.16 -10.76
CA ARG A 64 -6.94 9.10 -11.38
C ARG A 64 -6.90 8.28 -12.67
N VAL A 65 -8.04 7.72 -13.05
CA VAL A 65 -8.20 7.07 -14.35
C VAL A 65 -8.46 8.16 -15.39
N ASN A 66 -7.59 8.26 -16.40
CA ASN A 66 -7.78 9.13 -17.56
C ASN A 66 -8.98 8.65 -18.41
N ASP A 67 -9.74 9.57 -19.00
CA ASP A 67 -10.98 9.23 -19.73
C ASP A 67 -10.74 8.26 -20.90
N SER A 68 -9.61 8.38 -21.60
CA SER A 68 -9.27 7.50 -22.72
C SER A 68 -9.10 6.03 -22.29
N ALA A 69 -8.71 5.77 -21.04
CA ALA A 69 -8.51 4.42 -20.52
C ALA A 69 -9.78 3.56 -20.59
N TRP A 70 -10.97 4.18 -20.53
CA TRP A 70 -12.23 3.47 -20.67
C TRP A 70 -12.48 2.96 -22.10
N ALA A 71 -11.86 3.60 -23.10
CA ALA A 71 -11.97 3.21 -24.50
C ALA A 71 -10.83 2.30 -24.95
N ASP A 72 -9.60 2.57 -24.51
CA ASP A 72 -8.40 1.89 -25.01
C ASP A 72 -7.72 0.95 -24.00
N GLY A 73 -8.20 0.90 -22.76
CA GLY A 73 -7.66 0.07 -21.69
C GLY A 73 -6.29 0.52 -21.16
N LYS A 74 -5.84 1.75 -21.44
CA LYS A 74 -4.51 2.25 -21.08
C LYS A 74 -4.58 3.37 -20.06
N LEU A 75 -4.06 3.10 -18.87
CA LEU A 75 -3.81 4.11 -17.86
C LEU A 75 -2.61 4.98 -18.29
N VAL A 76 -2.85 6.29 -18.37
CA VAL A 76 -1.81 7.30 -18.59
C VAL A 76 -1.77 8.17 -17.35
N LEU A 77 -0.61 8.17 -16.68
CA LEU A 77 -0.40 8.93 -15.46
C LEU A 77 0.08 10.34 -15.80
N GLU A 78 -0.43 11.33 -15.06
CA GLU A 78 0.09 12.69 -15.11
C GLU A 78 1.54 12.72 -14.56
N GLU A 79 2.34 13.67 -15.05
CA GLU A 79 3.74 13.84 -14.62
C GLU A 79 3.86 14.03 -13.10
N THR A 80 2.90 14.74 -12.48
CA THR A 80 2.82 14.92 -11.03
C THR A 80 2.67 13.59 -10.27
N VAL A 81 1.87 12.67 -10.81
CA VAL A 81 1.66 11.33 -10.24
C VAL A 81 2.90 10.47 -10.45
N LEU A 82 3.56 10.58 -11.61
CA LEU A 82 4.83 9.88 -11.88
C LEU A 82 5.91 10.32 -10.89
N ASN A 83 6.08 11.62 -10.66
CA ASN A 83 7.05 12.15 -9.70
C ASN A 83 6.73 11.69 -8.26
N SER A 84 5.45 11.64 -7.88
CA SER A 84 5.05 11.09 -6.57
C SER A 84 5.36 9.60 -6.45
N LEU A 85 5.13 8.82 -7.51
CA LEU A 85 5.40 7.38 -7.52
C LEU A 85 6.91 7.08 -7.50
N GLU A 86 7.71 7.87 -8.22
CA GLU A 86 9.17 7.80 -8.18
C GLU A 86 9.67 8.06 -6.76
N LYS A 87 9.20 9.13 -6.12
CA LYS A 87 9.55 9.44 -4.73
C LYS A 87 9.14 8.32 -3.77
N GLN A 88 7.94 7.77 -3.92
CA GLN A 88 7.45 6.64 -3.13
C GLN A 88 8.35 5.41 -3.30
N ALA A 89 8.81 5.14 -4.52
CA ALA A 89 9.71 4.02 -4.81
C ALA A 89 11.11 4.23 -4.20
N GLU A 90 11.67 5.43 -4.30
CA GLU A 90 12.94 5.79 -3.66
C GLU A 90 12.89 5.59 -2.15
N ASP A 91 11.83 6.07 -1.50
CA ASP A 91 11.66 5.92 -0.05
C ASP A 91 11.57 4.44 0.36
N LEU A 92 10.82 3.63 -0.41
CA LEU A 92 10.72 2.20 -0.15
C LEU A 92 12.05 1.47 -0.35
N VAL A 93 12.78 1.78 -1.42
CA VAL A 93 14.11 1.18 -1.68
C VAL A 93 15.09 1.56 -0.57
N ALA A 94 15.10 2.83 -0.16
CA ALA A 94 15.96 3.30 0.93
C ALA A 94 15.64 2.63 2.27
N ALA A 95 14.38 2.28 2.53
CA ALA A 95 14.00 1.58 3.76
C ALA A 95 14.41 0.10 3.79
N VAL A 96 14.54 -0.55 2.61
CA VAL A 96 14.88 -1.99 2.51
C VAL A 96 16.40 -2.24 2.45
N GLN A 97 17.20 -1.22 2.12
CA GLN A 97 18.66 -1.28 2.06
C GLN A 97 19.32 -1.24 3.45
#